data_AF-A0A957QRM0-F1
#
_entry.id   AF-A0A957QRM0-F1
#
_cell.length_a   1.000
_cell.length_b   1.000
_cell.length_c   1.000
_cell.angle_alpha   90.00
_cell.angle_beta   90.00
_cell.angle_gamma   90.00
#
_symmetry.space_group_name_H-M   'P 1'
#
loop_
_entity.id
_entity.type
_entity.pdbx_description
1 polymer ?
#
loop_
_entity_poly.entity_id
_entity_poly.type
_entity_poly.pdbx_seq_one_letter_code
_entity_poly.pdbx_strand_id
1 'polypeptide(L)'
;VDNIVAHAQPLVERLQESMPMLGYQPITPIDNPTAIVSFLVDDVPATKAKLDKAFGDQVLSFRQWYLTDDNGERQRVDGIRFGISVYNNHEDIDRLLNALDS
;
A
#
# COMPACT_ATOMS: atom_id res chain seq x y z
N VAL A 1 18.35 10.35 -10.13
CA VAL A 1 17.28 10.23 -9.11
C VAL A 1 15.94 10.61 -9.71
N ASP A 2 15.88 11.67 -10.50
CA ASP A 2 14.66 12.15 -11.17
C ASP A 2 13.95 11.08 -12.03
N ASN A 3 14.69 10.29 -12.83
CA ASN A 3 14.08 9.22 -13.63
C ASN A 3 13.46 8.08 -12.80
N ILE A 4 13.94 7.87 -11.57
CA ILE A 4 13.41 6.82 -10.66
C ILE A 4 12.09 7.30 -10.06
N VAL A 5 12.05 8.56 -9.60
CA VAL A 5 10.84 9.18 -9.05
C VAL A 5 9.78 9.30 -10.15
N ALA A 6 10.16 9.76 -11.34
CA ALA A 6 9.25 9.88 -12.48
C ALA A 6 8.62 8.55 -12.93
N HIS A 7 9.32 7.43 -12.76
CA HIS A 7 8.77 6.10 -13.08
C HIS A 7 7.82 5.59 -12.00
N ALA A 8 8.17 5.76 -10.72
CA ALA A 8 7.39 5.23 -9.61
C ALA A 8 6.13 6.07 -9.31
N GLN A 9 6.16 7.38 -9.57
CA GLN A 9 5.07 8.30 -9.29
C GLN A 9 3.72 7.90 -9.88
N PRO A 10 3.58 7.57 -11.19
CA PRO A 10 2.28 7.16 -11.74
C PRO A 10 1.75 5.84 -11.13
N LEU A 11 2.64 4.96 -10.67
CA LEU A 11 2.24 3.72 -9.99
C LEU A 11 1.77 3.99 -8.56
N VAL A 12 2.43 4.93 -7.87
CA VAL A 12 2.04 5.41 -6.53
C VAL A 12 0.67 6.07 -6.58
N GLU A 13 0.45 7.00 -7.52
CA GLU A 13 -0.83 7.69 -7.71
C GLU A 13 -1.96 6.67 -7.95
N ARG A 14 -1.73 5.69 -8.83
CA ARG A 14 -2.69 4.61 -9.10
C ARG A 14 -3.06 3.80 -7.86
N LEU A 15 -2.08 3.48 -7.00
CA LEU A 15 -2.35 2.79 -5.74
C LEU A 15 -3.14 3.66 -4.77
N GLN A 16 -2.79 4.95 -4.65
CA GLN A 16 -3.50 5.88 -3.77
C GLN A 16 -4.96 6.08 -4.19
N GLU A 17 -5.26 6.03 -5.49
CA GLU A 17 -6.63 6.11 -6.02
C GLU A 17 -7.41 4.81 -5.84
N SER A 18 -6.78 3.65 -6.07
CA SER A 18 -7.49 2.36 -6.18
C SER A 18 -7.68 1.68 -4.82
N MET A 19 -6.68 1.73 -3.94
CA MET A 19 -6.71 1.05 -2.64
C MET A 19 -7.88 1.46 -1.73
N PRO A 20 -8.27 2.76 -1.64
CA PRO A 20 -9.44 3.17 -0.86
C PRO A 20 -10.75 2.52 -1.35
N MET A 21 -10.88 2.29 -2.66
CA MET A 21 -12.07 1.63 -3.23
C MET A 21 -12.17 0.16 -2.81
N LEU A 22 -11.03 -0.46 -2.45
CA LEU A 22 -10.94 -1.82 -1.92
C LEU A 22 -11.02 -1.87 -0.38
N GLY A 23 -11.30 -0.73 0.28
CA GLY A 23 -11.41 -0.61 1.74
C GLY A 23 -10.08 -0.31 2.45
N TYR A 24 -8.96 -0.22 1.75
CA TYR A 24 -7.65 0.08 2.33
C TYR A 24 -7.43 1.59 2.42
N GLN A 25 -7.64 2.17 3.60
CA GLN A 25 -7.51 3.61 3.81
C GLN A 25 -6.04 4.06 3.79
N PRO A 26 -5.69 5.15 3.08
CA PRO A 26 -4.32 5.61 2.99
C PRO A 26 -3.87 6.24 4.31
N ILE A 27 -2.66 5.88 4.73
CA ILE A 27 -1.95 6.54 5.85
C ILE A 27 -0.96 7.57 5.27
N THR A 28 -0.33 7.23 4.15
CA THR A 28 0.55 8.16 3.44
C THR A 28 -0.30 9.27 2.81
N PRO A 29 0.06 10.56 2.99
CA PRO A 29 -0.63 11.66 2.30
C PRO A 29 -0.52 11.56 0.77
N ILE A 30 -1.54 12.06 0.07
CA ILE A 30 -1.67 11.98 -1.40
C ILE A 30 -0.50 12.65 -2.13
N ASP A 31 0.02 13.77 -1.62
CA ASP A 31 1.10 14.53 -2.25
C ASP A 31 2.51 14.13 -1.77
N ASN A 32 2.72 12.87 -1.35
CA ASN A 32 4.02 12.44 -0.86
C ASN A 32 5.00 12.17 -2.03
N PRO A 33 6.18 12.83 -2.08
CA PRO A 33 7.16 12.65 -3.16
C PRO A 33 7.93 11.31 -3.12
N THR A 34 7.60 10.41 -2.20
CA THR A 34 8.32 9.14 -2.02
C THR A 34 7.59 7.97 -2.67
N ALA A 35 8.36 6.98 -3.14
CA ALA A 35 7.83 5.75 -3.74
C ALA A 35 7.30 4.74 -2.68
N ILE A 36 6.92 5.23 -1.50
CA ILE A 36 6.47 4.39 -0.38
C ILE A 36 5.08 4.83 0.05
N VAL A 37 4.11 3.95 -0.18
CA VAL A 37 2.72 4.14 0.23
C VAL A 37 2.34 3.14 1.30
N SER A 38 1.43 3.53 2.18
CA SER A 38 1.01 2.70 3.30
C SER A 38 -0.46 2.90 3.58
N PHE A 39 -1.12 1.80 3.93
CA PHE A 39 -2.57 1.72 4.07
C PHE A 39 -2.94 0.96 5.35
N LEU A 40 -4.08 1.32 5.93
CA LEU A 40 -4.69 0.59 7.04
C LEU A 40 -5.19 -0.78 6.56
N VAL A 41 -5.10 -1.77 7.44
CA VAL A 41 -5.55 -3.14 7.18
C VAL A 41 -6.37 -3.62 8.36
N ASP A 42 -7.66 -3.87 8.13
CA ASP A 42 -8.58 -4.34 9.17
C ASP A 42 -8.38 -5.82 9.51
N ASP A 43 -8.14 -6.65 8.48
CA ASP A 43 -7.88 -8.09 8.63
C ASP A 43 -6.54 -8.45 7.97
N VAL A 44 -5.49 -8.46 8.79
CA VAL A 44 -4.12 -8.80 8.38
C VAL A 44 -4.04 -10.25 7.89
N PRO A 45 -4.53 -11.27 8.62
CA PRO A 45 -4.52 -12.65 8.13
C PRO A 45 -5.18 -12.83 6.77
N ALA A 46 -6.37 -12.26 6.54
CA ALA A 46 -7.07 -12.38 5.27
C ALA A 46 -6.32 -11.67 4.14
N THR A 47 -5.86 -10.43 4.37
CA THR A 47 -5.08 -9.67 3.39
C THR A 47 -3.80 -10.42 3.02
N LYS A 48 -3.11 -10.98 4.01
CA LYS A 48 -1.91 -11.78 3.78
C LYS A 48 -2.21 -13.03 2.94
N ALA A 49 -3.27 -13.77 3.26
CA ALA A 49 -3.65 -14.96 2.50
C ALA A 49 -3.95 -14.66 1.01
N LYS A 50 -4.62 -13.52 0.72
CA LYS A 50 -4.87 -13.06 -0.65
C LYS A 50 -3.56 -12.80 -1.41
N LEU A 51 -2.63 -12.09 -0.77
CA LEU A 51 -1.35 -11.72 -1.38
C LEU A 51 -0.41 -12.93 -1.54
N ASP A 52 -0.32 -13.79 -0.54
CA ASP A 52 0.45 -15.04 -0.58
C ASP A 52 -0.05 -15.94 -1.73
N LYS A 53 -1.37 -16.00 -1.97
CA LYS A 53 -1.97 -16.75 -3.09
C LYS A 53 -1.59 -16.17 -4.46
N ALA A 54 -1.58 -14.85 -4.60
CA ALA A 54 -1.34 -14.19 -5.88
C ALA A 54 0.15 -14.13 -6.25
N PHE A 55 1.04 -14.10 -5.26
CA PHE A 55 2.43 -13.78 -5.47
C PHE A 55 3.45 -14.71 -4.79
N GLY A 56 3.02 -15.64 -3.94
CA GLY A 56 3.90 -16.50 -3.16
C GLY A 56 4.67 -15.71 -2.10
N ASP A 57 5.96 -16.00 -1.94
CA ASP A 57 6.82 -15.35 -0.96
C ASP A 57 7.19 -13.92 -1.40
N GLN A 58 6.44 -12.91 -0.93
CA GLN A 58 6.75 -11.50 -1.18
C GLN A 58 7.35 -10.79 0.04
N VAL A 59 8.18 -9.78 -0.25
CA VAL A 59 8.65 -8.80 0.74
C VAL A 59 7.56 -7.73 0.94
N LEU A 60 6.44 -8.13 1.55
CA LEU A 60 5.41 -7.20 2.02
C LEU A 60 5.62 -6.92 3.50
N SER A 61 5.62 -5.64 3.86
CA SER A 61 5.78 -5.24 5.26
C SER A 61 4.42 -4.94 5.87
N PHE A 62 3.86 -5.95 6.56
CA PHE A 62 2.81 -5.74 7.55
C PHE A 62 3.44 -5.18 8.82
N ARG A 63 2.86 -4.10 9.35
CA ARG A 63 3.38 -3.43 10.54
C ARG A 63 2.25 -2.92 11.42
N GLN A 64 2.54 -2.85 12.72
CA GLN A 64 1.69 -2.19 13.70
C GLN A 64 2.18 -0.78 13.96
N TRP A 65 1.36 0.19 13.63
CA TRP A 65 1.66 1.61 13.76
C TRP A 65 0.80 2.24 14.83
N TYR A 66 1.12 3.47 15.19
CA TYR A 66 0.27 4.31 16.00
C TYR A 66 -0.17 5.49 15.17
N LEU A 67 -1.48 5.65 15.02
CA LEU A 67 -2.08 6.83 14.41
C LEU A 67 -2.56 7.75 15.54
N THR A 68 -2.33 9.05 15.41
CA THR A 68 -2.93 10.05 16.29
C THR A 68 -4.13 10.62 15.56
N ASP A 69 -5.30 10.58 16.20
CA ASP A 69 -6.52 11.16 15.65
C ASP A 69 -6.56 12.69 15.83
N ASP A 70 -7.61 13.34 15.33
CA ASP A 70 -7.79 14.79 15.44
C ASP A 70 -7.94 15.27 16.89
N ASN A 71 -8.26 14.37 17.83
CA ASN A 71 -8.39 14.66 19.26
C ASN A 71 -7.06 14.49 20.01
N GLY A 72 -5.99 14.06 19.33
CA GLY A 72 -4.69 13.82 19.94
C GLY A 72 -4.56 12.43 20.59
N GLU A 73 -5.54 11.54 20.43
CA GLU A 73 -5.49 10.19 20.97
C GLU A 73 -4.69 9.26 20.06
N ARG A 74 -3.79 8.47 20.65
CA ARG A 74 -2.99 7.49 19.91
C ARG A 74 -3.68 6.14 19.90
N GLN A 75 -4.03 5.67 18.72
CA GLN A 75 -4.56 4.33 18.48
C GLN A 75 -3.54 3.45 17.77
N ARG A 76 -3.46 2.19 18.20
CA ARG A 76 -2.65 1.19 17.49
C ARG A 76 -3.45 0.66 16.31
N VAL A 77 -2.83 0.67 15.15
CA VAL A 77 -3.44 0.22 13.89
C VAL A 77 -2.54 -0.79 13.21
N ASP A 78 -3.15 -1.73 12.50
CA ASP A 78 -2.46 -2.60 11.58
C ASP A 78 -2.43 -1.96 10.19
N GLY A 79 -1.30 -2.09 9.50
CA GLY A 79 -1.12 -1.52 8.19
C GLY A 79 -0.18 -2.32 7.31
N ILE A 80 -0.30 -2.10 6.02
CA ILE A 80 0.59 -2.64 4.99
C ILE A 80 1.34 -1.50 4.32
N ARG A 81 2.63 -1.71 4.08
CA ARG A 81 3.50 -0.78 3.34
C ARG A 81 3.95 -1.41 2.03
N PHE A 82 3.79 -0.67 0.94
CA PHE A 82 4.33 -0.99 -0.37
C PHE A 82 5.47 -0.04 -0.71
N GLY A 83 6.63 -0.61 -1.07
CA GLY A 83 7.74 0.13 -1.66
C GLY A 83 7.75 -0.11 -3.16
N ILE A 84 7.42 0.93 -3.93
CA ILE A 84 7.41 0.86 -5.39
C ILE A 84 8.83 1.08 -5.88
N SER A 85 9.34 0.12 -6.64
CA SER A 85 10.67 0.14 -7.22
C SER A 85 10.61 0.45 -8.72
N VAL A 86 11.76 0.76 -9.32
CA VAL A 86 11.89 0.94 -10.78
C VAL A 86 11.57 -0.32 -11.60
N TYR A 87 11.54 -1.49 -10.95
CA TYR A 87 11.21 -2.74 -11.60
C TYR A 87 9.71 -3.00 -11.65
N ASN A 88 8.93 -2.24 -10.89
CA ASN A 88 7.47 -2.36 -10.92
C ASN A 88 6.89 -1.64 -12.14
N ASN A 89 5.79 -2.16 -12.65
CA ASN A 89 5.05 -1.57 -13.76
C ASN A 89 3.53 -1.61 -13.47
N HIS A 90 2.74 -1.12 -14.43
CA HIS A 90 1.28 -1.08 -14.29
C HIS A 90 0.64 -2.48 -14.16
N GLU A 91 1.19 -3.50 -14.82
CA GLU A 91 0.69 -4.87 -14.72
C GLU A 91 0.92 -5.46 -13.32
N ASP A 92 2.04 -5.12 -12.67
CA ASP A 92 2.26 -5.50 -11.27
C ASP A 92 1.21 -4.87 -10.34
N ILE A 93 0.86 -3.60 -10.59
CA ILE A 93 -0.20 -2.91 -9.84
C ILE A 93 -1.56 -3.58 -10.10
N ASP A 94 -1.86 -3.95 -11.36
CA ASP A 94 -3.10 -4.66 -11.69
C ASP A 94 -3.20 -6.00 -10.98
N ARG A 95 -2.11 -6.79 -10.96
CA ARG A 95 -2.06 -8.06 -10.24
C ARG A 95 -2.27 -7.85 -8.74
N LEU A 96 -1.73 -6.78 -8.17
CA LEU A 96 -1.87 -6.46 -6.74
C LEU A 96 -3.31 -6.11 -6.39
N LEU A 97 -3.93 -5.21 -7.15
CA LEU A 97 -5.31 -4.80 -6.92
C LEU A 97 -6.28 -5.97 -7.10
N ASN A 98 -6.11 -6.77 -8.15
CA ASN A 98 -6.93 -7.96 -8.37
C ASN A 98 -6.79 -9.01 -7.25
N ALA A 99 -5.59 -9.16 -6.68
CA ALA A 99 -5.39 -10.05 -5.55
C ALA A 99 -6.18 -9.59 -4.32
N LEU A 100 -6.17 -8.29 -4.03
CA LEU A 100 -6.82 -7.70 -2.87
C LEU A 100 -8.35 -7.70 -2.97
N ASP A 101 -8.91 -7.56 -4.18
CA ASP A 101 -10.34 -7.62 -4.45
C ASP A 101 -10.95 -9.04 -4.33
N SER A 102 -10.11 -10.08 -4.51
CA SER A 102 -10.56 -11.49 -4.59
C SER A 102 -10.97 -12.17 -3.30
#